data_AF-A0A6B2T481-F1
#
_entry.id   AF-A0A6B2T481-F1
#
_cell.length_a   1.000
_cell.length_b   1.000
_cell.length_c   1.000
_cell.angle_alpha   90.00
_cell.angle_beta   90.00
_cell.angle_gamma   90.00
#
_symmetry.space_group_name_H-M   'P 1'
#
loop_
_entity.id
_entity.type
_entity.pdbx_description
1 polymer ?
#
loop_
_entity_poly.entity_id
_entity_poly.type
_entity_poly.pdbx_seq_one_letter_code
_entity_poly.pdbx_strand_id
1 'polypeptide(L)'
;ALARHAADLRVLEQAAEVRFQRLHAPFLDNQVVRACRALPEALRVQPGARASILRTVLEGAGVAELPSGWGAPSHASNAAAARTGLRMAVDDLIALFDTPLLAQAGLVEARVVRKALRSAAEGAPLPLDGLADLVSTELWLRRLLSRRGTCWTGTPARQRAVPTGTVVPQRGALGAGR
;
A
#
# COMPACT_ATOMS: atom_id res chain seq x y z
N ALA A 1 12.10 1.16 4.57
CA ALA A 1 10.78 1.82 4.44
C ALA A 1 10.33 1.97 2.98
N LEU A 2 11.01 2.76 2.15
CA LEU A 2 10.58 3.05 0.76
C LEU A 2 10.39 1.80 -0.13
N ALA A 3 11.33 0.86 -0.08
CA ALA A 3 11.25 -0.38 -0.87
C ALA A 3 10.01 -1.23 -0.51
N ARG A 4 9.60 -1.22 0.77
CA ARG A 4 8.39 -1.91 1.25
C ARG A 4 7.14 -1.24 0.68
N HIS A 5 7.01 0.08 0.82
CA HIS A 5 5.89 0.81 0.20
C HIS A 5 5.80 0.66 -1.32
N ALA A 6 6.94 0.60 -2.01
CA ALA A 6 6.95 0.32 -3.44
C ALA A 6 6.47 -1.10 -3.77
N ALA A 7 6.78 -2.09 -2.92
CA ALA A 7 6.25 -3.44 -3.06
C ALA A 7 4.73 -3.48 -2.77
N ASP A 8 4.29 -2.84 -1.69
CA ASP A 8 2.89 -2.77 -1.28
C ASP A 8 2.02 -2.13 -2.38
N LEU A 9 2.48 -1.02 -2.98
CA LEU A 9 1.78 -0.37 -4.09
C LEU A 9 1.67 -1.29 -5.31
N ARG A 10 2.74 -2.01 -5.69
CA ARG A 10 2.70 -2.92 -6.84
C ARG A 10 1.69 -4.04 -6.61
N VAL A 11 1.61 -4.58 -5.39
CA VAL A 11 0.61 -5.57 -5.03
C VAL A 11 -0.80 -4.98 -5.18
N LEU A 12 -1.00 -3.74 -4.73
CA LEU A 12 -2.28 -3.05 -4.88
C LEU A 12 -2.65 -2.79 -6.35
N GLU A 13 -1.70 -2.36 -7.19
CA GLU A 13 -1.89 -2.20 -8.64
C GLU A 13 -2.30 -3.53 -9.29
N GLN A 14 -1.58 -4.61 -8.98
CA GLN A 14 -1.89 -5.95 -9.48
C GLN A 14 -3.28 -6.42 -9.05
N ALA A 15 -3.67 -6.16 -7.81
CA ALA A 15 -4.99 -6.53 -7.30
C ALA A 15 -6.11 -5.74 -7.98
N ALA A 16 -5.90 -4.46 -8.28
CA ALA A 16 -6.86 -3.61 -8.99
C ALA A 16 -7.04 -4.04 -10.47
N GLU A 17 -5.94 -4.45 -11.13
CA GLU A 17 -5.97 -4.91 -12.52
C GLU A 17 -6.88 -6.14 -12.73
N VAL A 18 -7.00 -7.03 -11.74
CA VAL A 18 -7.92 -8.20 -11.78
C VAL A 18 -9.37 -7.78 -12.02
N ARG A 19 -9.75 -6.56 -11.60
CA ARG A 19 -11.09 -6.00 -11.78
C ARG A 19 -11.16 -4.97 -12.91
N PHE A 20 -10.15 -4.94 -13.79
CA PHE A 20 -10.00 -3.96 -14.86
C PHE A 20 -9.99 -2.50 -14.36
N GLN A 21 -9.62 -2.29 -13.09
CA GLN A 21 -9.48 -0.97 -12.51
C GLN A 21 -8.04 -0.49 -12.66
N ARG A 22 -7.86 0.76 -13.08
CA ARG A 22 -6.54 1.38 -13.15
C ARG A 22 -6.29 2.19 -11.89
N LEU A 23 -5.35 1.73 -11.07
CA LEU A 23 -4.89 2.51 -9.94
C LEU A 23 -4.00 3.64 -10.44
N HIS A 24 -4.27 4.86 -9.99
CA HIS A 24 -3.44 6.03 -10.25
C HIS A 24 -2.73 6.44 -8.96
N ALA A 25 -1.40 6.60 -9.03
CA ALA A 25 -0.58 7.09 -7.92
C ALA A 25 0.21 8.36 -8.28
N PRO A 26 -0.45 9.52 -8.48
CA PRO A 26 0.20 10.75 -8.96
C PRO A 26 1.36 11.22 -8.09
N PHE A 27 1.27 11.03 -6.77
CA PHE A 27 2.33 11.42 -5.83
C PHE A 27 3.59 10.57 -5.91
N LEU A 28 3.56 9.48 -6.68
CA LEU A 28 4.71 8.60 -6.92
C LEU A 28 5.28 8.76 -8.32
N ASP A 29 4.85 9.79 -9.06
CA ASP A 29 5.50 10.18 -10.30
C ASP A 29 6.97 10.60 -10.04
N ASN A 30 7.84 10.31 -11.01
CA ASN A 30 9.26 10.58 -10.90
C ASN A 30 9.56 12.08 -10.67
N GLN A 31 8.78 12.98 -11.27
CA GLN A 31 8.97 14.42 -11.10
C GLN A 31 8.57 14.85 -9.69
N VAL A 32 7.44 14.35 -9.19
CA VAL A 32 6.99 14.62 -7.82
C VAL A 32 8.01 14.12 -6.81
N VAL A 33 8.49 12.88 -6.97
CA VAL A 33 9.50 12.29 -6.07
C VAL A 33 10.80 13.09 -6.11
N ARG A 34 11.26 13.53 -7.30
CA ARG A 34 12.45 14.38 -7.42
C ARG A 34 12.27 15.74 -6.74
N ALA A 35 11.13 16.39 -6.95
CA ALA A 35 10.80 17.65 -6.28
C ALA A 35 10.79 17.49 -4.76
N CYS A 36 10.14 16.45 -4.24
CA CYS A 36 10.13 16.16 -2.81
C CYS A 36 11.53 15.89 -2.23
N ARG A 37 12.44 15.29 -3.02
CA ARG A 37 13.83 15.04 -2.60
C ARG A 37 14.71 16.30 -2.63
N ALA A 38 14.37 17.30 -3.44
CA ALA A 38 15.06 18.57 -3.48
C ALA A 38 14.72 19.47 -2.28
N LEU A 39 13.64 19.18 -1.56
CA LEU A 39 13.25 19.93 -0.37
C LEU A 39 14.23 19.68 0.80
N PRO A 40 14.63 20.75 1.51
CA PRO A 40 15.42 20.66 2.74
C PRO A 40 14.81 19.68 3.75
N GLU A 41 15.65 18.87 4.37
CA GLU A 41 15.20 17.86 5.35
C GLU A 41 14.47 18.49 6.55
N ALA A 42 14.95 19.65 7.02
CA ALA A 42 14.33 20.39 8.12
C ALA A 42 12.86 20.78 7.84
N LEU A 43 12.47 20.91 6.57
CA LEU A 43 11.09 21.17 6.16
C LEU A 43 10.26 19.89 6.05
N ARG A 44 10.87 18.70 5.92
CA ARG A 44 10.12 17.44 5.75
C ARG A 44 9.69 16.80 7.07
N VAL A 45 10.40 17.11 8.17
CA VAL A 45 10.23 16.41 9.46
C VAL A 45 9.27 17.13 10.41
N GLN A 46 8.90 18.38 10.13
CA GLN A 46 7.99 19.14 11.01
C GLN A 46 6.55 18.62 10.93
N PRO A 47 5.82 18.55 12.07
CA PRO A 47 4.39 18.24 12.06
C PRO A 47 3.63 19.20 11.15
N GLY A 48 2.77 18.65 10.29
CA GLY A 48 1.98 19.46 9.34
C GLY A 48 2.73 19.97 8.10
N ALA A 49 4.04 19.76 8.00
CA ALA A 49 4.83 20.33 6.91
C ALA A 49 4.42 19.82 5.52
N ARG A 50 3.99 18.56 5.42
CA ARG A 50 3.43 18.03 4.17
C ARG A 50 2.27 18.89 3.66
N ALA A 51 1.37 19.29 4.56
CA ALA A 51 0.20 20.07 4.21
C ALA A 51 0.55 21.51 3.84
N SER A 52 1.49 22.14 4.56
CA SER A 52 1.96 23.49 4.24
C SER A 52 2.70 23.53 2.91
N ILE A 53 3.60 22.58 2.64
CA ILE A 53 4.32 22.48 1.36
C ILE A 53 3.33 22.30 0.21
N LEU A 54 2.36 21.39 0.34
CA LEU A 54 1.34 21.18 -0.70
C LEU A 54 0.46 22.42 -0.89
N ARG A 55 0.13 23.15 0.18
CA ARG A 55 -0.61 24.42 0.08
C ARG A 55 0.17 25.44 -0.74
N THR A 56 1.46 25.64 -0.46
CA THR A 56 2.31 26.56 -1.23
C THR A 56 2.41 26.17 -2.70
N VAL A 57 2.52 24.87 -3.01
CA VAL A 57 2.53 24.38 -4.39
C VAL A 57 1.19 24.66 -5.09
N LEU A 58 0.07 24.47 -4.40
CA LEU A 58 -1.27 24.72 -4.93
C LEU A 58 -1.53 26.22 -5.15
N GLU A 59 -1.11 27.07 -4.21
CA GLU A 59 -1.16 28.53 -4.36
C GLU A 59 -0.36 28.99 -5.58
N GLY A 60 0.85 28.45 -5.77
CA GLY A 60 1.67 28.72 -6.96
C GLY A 60 1.07 28.20 -8.28
N ALA A 61 0.16 27.23 -8.22
CA ALA A 61 -0.62 26.73 -9.34
C ALA A 61 -1.97 27.47 -9.54
N GLY A 62 -2.24 28.52 -8.76
CA GLY A 62 -3.46 29.32 -8.84
C GLY A 62 -4.65 28.79 -8.03
N VAL A 63 -4.45 27.78 -7.17
CA VAL A 63 -5.49 27.22 -6.29
C VAL A 63 -5.37 27.88 -4.92
N ALA A 64 -6.11 28.97 -4.72
CA ALA A 64 -6.07 29.77 -3.49
C ALA A 64 -7.02 29.26 -2.39
N GLU A 65 -8.17 28.71 -2.76
CA GLU A 65 -9.18 28.25 -1.80
C GLU A 65 -9.06 26.75 -1.55
N LEU A 66 -8.60 26.38 -0.36
CA LEU A 66 -8.53 25.00 0.09
C LEU A 66 -9.65 24.72 1.10
N PRO A 67 -10.31 23.54 1.05
CA PRO A 67 -11.38 23.17 1.98
C PRO A 67 -10.96 23.26 3.45
N SER A 68 -11.95 23.47 4.33
CA SER A 68 -11.74 23.38 5.77
C SER A 68 -11.22 21.99 6.15
N GLY A 69 -10.24 21.94 7.05
CA GLY A 69 -9.56 20.70 7.43
C GLY A 69 -8.50 20.21 6.43
N TRP A 70 -8.13 20.98 5.40
CA TRP A 70 -7.02 20.64 4.51
C TRP A 70 -5.73 20.37 5.30
N GLY A 71 -5.12 19.21 5.05
CA GLY A 71 -3.89 18.81 5.71
C GLY A 71 -4.06 18.15 7.08
N ALA A 72 -5.28 18.11 7.63
CA ALA A 72 -5.56 17.31 8.81
C ALA A 72 -5.39 15.82 8.46
N PRO A 73 -4.72 15.01 9.32
CA PRO A 73 -4.59 13.58 9.09
C PRO A 73 -5.96 12.90 9.13
N SER A 74 -6.55 12.64 7.96
CA SER A 74 -7.85 11.97 7.84
C SER A 74 -7.69 10.45 7.78
N HIS A 75 -7.31 9.83 8.91
CA HIS A 75 -7.33 8.36 9.04
C HIS A 75 -8.74 7.76 8.84
N ALA A 76 -9.78 8.59 8.95
CA ALA A 76 -11.18 8.19 8.81
C ALA A 76 -11.53 7.61 7.43
N SER A 77 -11.00 8.14 6.33
CA SER A 77 -11.33 7.67 4.98
C SER A 77 -10.79 6.25 4.73
N ASN A 78 -9.54 5.99 5.13
CA ASN A 78 -8.93 4.67 5.02
C ASN A 78 -9.63 3.63 5.92
N ALA A 79 -9.98 4.01 7.15
CA ALA A 79 -10.71 3.12 8.06
C ALA A 79 -12.11 2.78 7.55
N ALA A 80 -12.82 3.74 6.93
CA ALA A 80 -14.13 3.50 6.34
C ALA A 80 -14.06 2.53 5.15
N ALA A 81 -13.09 2.70 4.26
CA ALA A 81 -12.86 1.79 3.13
C ALA A 81 -12.52 0.37 3.61
N ALA A 82 -11.60 0.25 4.58
CA ALA A 82 -11.23 -1.04 5.17
C ALA A 82 -12.44 -1.75 5.81
N ARG A 83 -13.28 -1.02 6.55
CA ARG A 83 -14.50 -1.59 7.13
C ARG A 83 -15.52 -2.04 6.09
N THR A 84 -15.70 -1.28 5.02
CA THR A 84 -16.58 -1.68 3.92
C THR A 84 -16.07 -2.95 3.25
N GLY A 85 -14.77 -3.02 2.94
CA GLY A 85 -14.15 -4.24 2.40
C GLY A 85 -14.31 -5.44 3.34
N LEU A 86 -14.07 -5.25 4.64
CA LEU A 86 -14.26 -6.30 5.64
C LEU A 86 -15.70 -6.82 5.68
N ARG A 87 -16.71 -5.93 5.70
CA ARG A 87 -18.12 -6.34 5.67
C ARG A 87 -18.47 -7.15 4.42
N MET A 88 -17.92 -6.77 3.27
CA MET A 88 -18.19 -7.48 2.01
C MET A 88 -17.53 -8.85 1.93
N ALA A 89 -16.41 -9.05 2.63
CA ALA A 89 -15.62 -10.28 2.55
C ALA A 89 -15.64 -11.13 3.83
N VAL A 90 -16.44 -10.76 4.85
CA VAL A 90 -16.34 -11.36 6.18
C VAL A 90 -16.59 -12.87 6.16
N ASP A 91 -17.54 -13.35 5.36
CA ASP A 91 -17.87 -14.78 5.29
C ASP A 91 -16.72 -15.58 4.65
N ASP A 92 -16.14 -15.09 3.56
CA ASP A 92 -14.96 -15.68 2.92
C ASP A 92 -13.75 -15.69 3.87
N LEU A 93 -13.56 -14.60 4.63
CA LEU A 93 -12.50 -14.50 5.62
C LEU A 93 -12.73 -15.45 6.80
N ILE A 94 -13.98 -15.69 7.21
CA ILE A 94 -14.29 -16.67 8.27
C ILE A 94 -14.00 -18.09 7.77
N ALA A 95 -14.38 -18.41 6.53
CA ALA A 95 -14.11 -19.70 5.90
C ALA A 95 -12.60 -19.98 5.79
N LEU A 96 -11.77 -18.96 5.53
CA LEU A 96 -10.31 -19.06 5.55
C LEU A 96 -9.76 -19.61 6.88
N PHE A 97 -10.45 -19.33 8.00
CA PHE A 97 -10.06 -19.75 9.35
C PHE A 97 -10.85 -20.96 9.89
N ASP A 98 -11.47 -21.77 9.03
CA ASP A 98 -12.09 -23.03 9.47
C ASP A 98 -11.05 -24.10 9.84
N THR A 99 -9.95 -24.17 9.08
CA THR A 99 -8.79 -25.04 9.36
C THR A 99 -7.47 -24.28 9.19
N PRO A 100 -7.22 -23.24 10.01
CA PRO A 100 -6.11 -22.33 9.77
C PRO A 100 -4.77 -22.98 10.11
N LEU A 101 -3.79 -22.81 9.21
CA LEU A 101 -2.42 -23.30 9.39
C LEU A 101 -1.76 -22.63 10.60
N LEU A 102 -2.09 -21.37 10.86
CA LEU A 102 -1.64 -20.66 12.06
C LEU A 102 -2.10 -21.33 13.36
N ALA A 103 -3.31 -21.91 13.40
CA ALA A 103 -3.78 -22.64 14.59
C ALA A 103 -3.13 -24.03 14.69
N GLN A 104 -2.88 -24.70 13.57
CA GLN A 104 -2.13 -25.96 13.55
C GLN A 104 -0.70 -25.78 14.08
N ALA A 105 -0.09 -24.61 13.85
CA ALA A 105 1.20 -24.22 14.41
C ALA A 105 1.13 -23.72 15.87
N GLY A 106 -0.07 -23.67 16.47
CA GLY A 106 -0.28 -23.19 17.85
C GLY A 106 -0.09 -21.68 18.04
N LEU A 107 -0.06 -20.88 16.96
CA LEU A 107 0.18 -19.44 17.01
C LEU A 107 -1.08 -18.63 17.33
N VAL A 108 -2.25 -19.16 16.97
CA VAL A 108 -3.55 -18.49 17.18
C VAL A 108 -4.65 -19.49 17.50
N GLU A 109 -5.71 -18.99 18.14
CA GLU A 109 -6.95 -19.74 18.31
C GLU A 109 -7.94 -19.40 17.19
N ALA A 110 -8.29 -20.40 16.36
CA ALA A 110 -9.18 -20.21 15.21
C ALA A 110 -10.54 -19.58 15.60
N ARG A 111 -11.10 -19.98 16.76
CA ARG A 111 -12.37 -19.43 17.25
C ARG A 111 -12.26 -17.94 17.61
N VAL A 112 -11.14 -17.53 18.20
CA VAL A 112 -10.90 -16.13 18.59
C VAL A 112 -10.78 -15.25 17.36
N VAL A 113 -10.02 -15.70 16.35
CA VAL A 113 -9.86 -14.94 15.09
C VAL A 113 -11.20 -14.80 14.36
N ARG A 114 -11.97 -15.89 14.21
CA ARG A 114 -13.30 -15.83 13.57
C ARG A 114 -14.27 -14.89 14.30
N LYS A 115 -14.25 -14.90 15.64
CA LYS A 115 -15.04 -13.96 16.44
C LYS A 115 -14.58 -12.52 16.20
N ALA A 116 -13.28 -12.26 16.19
CA ALA A 116 -12.73 -10.93 15.97
C ALA A 116 -13.08 -10.38 14.57
N LEU A 117 -13.01 -11.21 13.53
CA LEU A 117 -13.42 -10.84 12.16
C LEU A 117 -14.89 -10.45 12.10
N ARG A 118 -15.78 -11.25 12.72
CA ARG A 118 -17.22 -10.95 12.79
C ARG A 118 -17.49 -9.65 13.54
N SER A 119 -16.93 -9.48 14.73
CA SER A 119 -17.10 -8.26 15.53
C SER A 119 -16.53 -7.02 14.82
N ALA A 120 -15.41 -7.14 14.11
CA ALA A 120 -14.84 -6.04 13.34
C ALA A 120 -15.74 -5.66 12.14
N ALA A 121 -16.37 -6.64 11.47
CA ALA A 121 -17.36 -6.39 10.41
C ALA A 121 -18.63 -5.70 10.95
N GLU A 122 -19.05 -6.05 12.17
CA GLU A 122 -20.16 -5.41 12.90
C GLU A 122 -19.82 -4.00 13.42
N GLY A 123 -18.55 -3.57 13.28
CA GLY A 123 -18.12 -2.21 13.61
C GLY A 123 -17.45 -2.06 14.98
N ALA A 124 -17.10 -3.17 15.65
CA ALA A 124 -16.32 -3.11 16.89
C ALA A 124 -15.00 -2.35 16.68
N PRO A 125 -14.52 -1.58 17.68
CA PRO A 125 -13.29 -0.80 17.60
C PRO A 125 -12.05 -1.70 17.78
N LEU A 126 -11.84 -2.61 16.83
CA LEU A 126 -10.70 -3.53 16.81
C LEU A 126 -9.58 -3.00 15.90
N PRO A 127 -8.30 -3.33 16.19
CA PRO A 127 -7.17 -2.96 15.34
C PRO A 127 -7.23 -3.75 14.01
N LEU A 128 -7.73 -3.10 12.96
CA LEU A 128 -7.90 -3.72 11.64
C LEU A 128 -6.57 -4.15 11.01
N ASP A 129 -5.49 -3.43 11.29
CA ASP A 129 -4.16 -3.75 10.77
C ASP A 129 -3.66 -5.12 11.28
N GLY A 130 -3.89 -5.41 12.57
CA GLY A 130 -3.53 -6.72 13.14
C GLY A 130 -4.35 -7.88 12.54
N LEU A 131 -5.63 -7.64 12.24
CA LEU A 131 -6.45 -8.64 11.52
C LEU A 131 -5.96 -8.82 10.08
N ALA A 132 -5.55 -7.75 9.41
CA ALA A 132 -4.99 -7.82 8.06
C ALA A 132 -3.67 -8.62 8.03
N ASP A 133 -2.81 -8.47 9.04
CA ASP A 133 -1.57 -9.24 9.18
C ASP A 133 -1.84 -10.74 9.37
N LEU A 134 -2.84 -11.09 10.20
CA LEU A 134 -3.26 -12.49 10.39
C LEU A 134 -3.77 -13.13 9.10
N VAL A 135 -4.69 -12.44 8.41
CA VAL A 135 -5.26 -12.90 7.13
C VAL A 135 -4.16 -13.06 6.08
N SER A 136 -3.27 -12.06 5.97
CA SER A 136 -2.17 -12.07 5.01
C SER A 136 -1.20 -13.23 5.27
N THR A 137 -0.88 -13.51 6.53
CA THR A 137 0.00 -14.61 6.92
C THR A 137 -0.62 -15.96 6.61
N GLU A 138 -1.91 -16.15 6.92
CA GLU A 138 -2.63 -17.39 6.61
C GLU A 138 -2.69 -17.64 5.09
N LEU A 139 -3.00 -16.61 4.29
CA LEU A 139 -2.97 -16.71 2.82
C LEU A 139 -1.58 -17.03 2.28
N TRP A 140 -0.54 -16.41 2.85
CA TRP A 140 0.84 -16.69 2.50
C TRP A 140 1.21 -18.15 2.78
N LEU A 141 0.90 -18.67 3.97
CA LEU A 141 1.15 -20.07 4.35
C LEU A 141 0.43 -21.04 3.43
N ARG A 142 -0.87 -20.81 3.15
CA ARG A 142 -1.65 -21.65 2.22
C ARG A 142 -1.06 -21.64 0.82
N ARG A 143 -0.59 -20.49 0.35
CA ARG A 143 0.06 -20.36 -0.96
C ARG A 143 1.43 -21.03 -0.99
N LEU A 144 2.19 -20.93 0.11
CA LEU A 144 3.49 -21.57 0.27
C LEU A 144 3.37 -23.11 0.29
N LEU A 145 2.34 -23.67 0.92
CA LEU A 145 2.13 -25.11 0.94
C LEU A 145 1.54 -25.64 -0.37
N SER A 146 0.65 -24.89 -1.02
CA SER A 146 0.06 -25.30 -2.30
C SER A 146 1.03 -25.21 -3.48
N ARG A 147 2.06 -24.36 -3.42
CA ARG A 147 3.12 -24.28 -4.42
C ARG A 147 4.45 -24.64 -3.77
N ARG A 148 5.08 -25.76 -4.16
CA ARG A 148 6.44 -26.16 -3.75
C ARG A 148 7.54 -25.18 -4.26
N GLY A 149 7.46 -23.88 -3.93
CA GLY A 149 8.33 -22.82 -4.42
C GLY A 149 7.80 -21.41 -4.13
N THR A 150 8.70 -20.41 -4.11
CA THR A 150 8.48 -19.06 -3.55
C THR A 150 7.24 -18.35 -4.10
N CYS A 151 6.38 -17.88 -3.20
CA CYS A 151 5.03 -17.42 -3.49
C CYS A 151 4.91 -16.00 -4.09
N TRP A 152 6.02 -15.31 -4.36
CA TRP A 152 6.02 -13.94 -4.88
C TRP A 152 7.12 -13.64 -5.92
N THR A 153 8.00 -14.61 -6.25
CA THR A 153 8.97 -14.46 -7.34
C THR A 153 8.58 -15.39 -8.47
N GLY A 154 7.82 -14.88 -9.45
CA GLY A 154 7.34 -15.73 -10.56
C GLY A 154 6.17 -15.16 -11.35
N THR A 155 5.52 -14.09 -10.90
CA THR A 155 4.69 -13.31 -11.81
C THR A 155 5.63 -12.70 -12.85
N PRO A 156 5.51 -13.05 -14.15
CA PRO A 156 6.36 -12.45 -15.16
C PRO A 156 6.16 -10.94 -15.07
N ALA A 157 7.26 -10.20 -14.92
CA ALA A 157 7.20 -8.75 -15.00
C ALA A 157 6.56 -8.42 -16.35
N ARG A 158 5.42 -7.71 -16.35
CA ARG A 158 4.86 -7.16 -17.57
C ARG A 158 6.01 -6.45 -18.27
N GLN A 159 6.31 -6.83 -19.52
CA GLN A 159 7.25 -6.08 -20.33
C GLN A 159 6.78 -4.63 -20.29
N ARG A 160 7.56 -3.75 -19.64
CA ARG A 160 7.32 -2.33 -19.76
C ARG A 160 7.37 -2.04 -21.26
N ALA A 161 6.32 -1.44 -21.79
CA ALA A 161 6.43 -0.67 -23.01
C ALA A 161 7.33 0.53 -22.69
N VAL A 162 8.63 0.27 -22.54
CA VAL A 162 9.65 1.28 -22.70
C VAL A 162 9.59 1.60 -24.19
N PRO A 163 9.28 2.86 -24.58
CA PRO A 163 9.41 3.25 -25.97
C PRO A 163 10.81 2.82 -26.41
N THR A 164 10.88 1.88 -27.34
CA THR A 164 12.14 1.40 -27.90
C THR A 164 12.58 2.49 -28.87
N GLY A 165 13.08 3.58 -28.29
CA GLY A 165 13.40 4.80 -29.01
C GLY A 165 13.17 6.02 -28.14
N THR A 166 14.28 6.69 -27.78
CA THR A 166 14.45 8.08 -27.32
C THR A 166 14.87 8.37 -25.87
N VAL A 167 14.98 7.40 -24.95
CA VAL A 167 15.69 7.65 -23.67
C VAL A 167 17.05 6.96 -23.68
N VAL A 168 18.04 7.65 -24.24
CA VAL A 168 19.46 7.31 -24.02
C VAL A 168 19.78 7.70 -22.57
N PRO A 169 20.15 6.75 -21.70
CA PRO A 169 20.63 7.11 -20.37
C PRO A 169 21.94 7.87 -20.56
N GLN A 170 21.94 9.16 -20.23
CA GLN A 170 23.16 9.96 -20.21
C GLN A 170 24.08 9.36 -19.13
N ARG A 171 25.08 8.57 -19.54
CA ARG A 171 26.16 8.13 -18.66
C ARG A 171 26.90 9.37 -18.21
N GLY A 172 26.55 9.87 -17.03
CA GLY A 172 27.30 10.93 -16.36
C GLY A 172 28.75 10.48 -16.18
N ALA A 173 29.66 11.28 -16.72
CA ALA A 173 31.10 11.10 -16.65
C ALA A 173 31.58 11.13 -15.19
N LEU A 174 31.99 9.98 -14.67
CA LEU A 174 32.83 9.89 -13.48
C LEU A 174 33.86 8.78 -13.74
N GLY A 175 35.12 9.18 -13.93
CA GLY A 175 36.26 8.25 -13.99
C GLY A 175 37.24 8.47 -15.13
N ALA A 176 37.80 9.67 -15.27
CA ALA A 176 39.08 9.88 -15.95
C ALA A 176 39.88 10.93 -15.17
N GLY A 177 40.53 10.49 -14.10
CA GLY A 177 41.58 11.23 -13.41
C GLY A 177 42.75 10.28 -13.25
N ARG A 178 43.75 10.46 -14.09
CA ARG A 178 45.08 9.88 -13.96
C ARG A 178 45.98 10.93 -13.35
#